data_AF-A0A1F3DM16-F1
#
_entry.id   AF-A0A1F3DM16-F1
#
_cell.length_a   1.000
_cell.length_b   1.000
_cell.length_c   1.000
_cell.angle_alpha   90.00
_cell.angle_beta   90.00
_cell.angle_gamma   90.00
#
_symmetry.space_group_name_H-M   'P 1'
#
loop_
_entity.id
_entity.type
_entity.pdbx_description
1 polymer ?
#
loop_
_entity_poly.entity_id
_entity_poly.type
_entity_poly.pdbx_seq_one_letter_code
_entity_poly.pdbx_strand_id
1 'polypeptide(L)'
;MYVGTPDSIDTDLSTWVATLSIKALGTQLQSVLPRENILQLKKHLLTIQYKEKHPFNEAKPGGWGWTNYPGSVPDADDTPGAILALLEMYEGNQEDIDAIVNGCKWLVGLQNSDGGFPTFCIGWGHLPFDSSCADLTGHALLALLSSLEKLGNSIPFHLHRRIYRSAIKAVGYLQKHQANDGHWLPLWFGNQLTDDKKNPVYGTAKVCIYLEDCLLKRFARNEIKEKLITMVTSAKKYLLSQQNSDGNTIWRLCGGFCMNDVKYLKYENSFSWRFSG
;
A
#
# COMPACT_ATOMS: atom_id res chain seq x y z
N MET A 1 39.57 3.31 7.99
CA MET A 1 38.43 3.23 7.06
C MET A 1 37.18 3.20 7.89
N TYR A 2 36.34 4.24 7.77
CA TYR A 2 35.06 4.33 8.47
C TYR A 2 34.19 3.14 8.05
N VAL A 3 33.90 2.24 8.99
CA VAL A 3 32.81 1.29 8.85
C VAL A 3 31.57 2.11 9.14
N GLY A 4 30.78 2.40 8.11
CA GLY A 4 29.52 3.13 8.25
C GLY A 4 28.65 2.42 9.29
N THR A 5 28.11 3.19 10.22
CA THR A 5 27.02 2.74 11.09
C THR A 5 25.88 2.22 10.21
N PRO A 6 25.16 1.15 10.63
CA PRO A 6 23.97 0.70 9.91
C PRO A 6 23.02 1.89 9.73
N ASP A 7 22.44 2.05 8.54
CA ASP A 7 21.43 3.07 8.31
C ASP A 7 20.31 2.92 9.35
N SER A 8 19.98 4.01 10.05
CA SER A 8 19.07 4.02 11.20
C SER A 8 17.62 3.63 10.88
N ILE A 9 17.31 3.35 9.62
CA ILE A 9 15.98 2.97 9.13
C ILE A 9 15.60 1.57 9.64
N ASP A 10 16.54 0.62 9.68
CA ASP A 10 16.25 -0.79 10.02
C ASP A 10 16.19 -1.06 11.54
N THR A 11 16.40 -0.04 12.38
CA THR A 11 16.45 -0.22 13.85
C THR A 11 15.05 -0.18 14.49
N ASP A 12 14.11 0.54 13.87
CA ASP A 12 12.74 0.68 14.36
C ASP A 12 11.79 0.84 13.16
N LEU A 13 11.00 -0.19 12.88
CA LEU A 13 9.95 -0.21 11.85
C LEU A 13 8.56 -0.27 12.49
N SER A 14 8.40 0.30 13.69
CA SER A 14 7.20 0.12 14.52
C SER A 14 5.91 0.56 13.81
N THR A 15 5.93 1.70 13.10
CA THR A 15 4.78 2.19 12.34
C THR A 15 4.44 1.24 11.17
N TRP A 16 5.47 0.85 10.41
CA TRP A 16 5.31 -0.04 9.26
C TRP A 16 4.76 -1.41 9.67
N VAL A 17 5.34 -2.04 10.70
CA VAL A 17 4.89 -3.34 11.21
C VAL A 17 3.49 -3.26 11.82
N ALA A 18 3.18 -2.20 12.58
CA ALA A 18 1.86 -2.02 13.17
C ALA A 18 0.77 -1.89 12.12
N THR A 19 0.98 -1.05 11.09
CA THR A 19 -0.01 -0.82 10.04
C THR A 19 -0.22 -2.07 9.17
N LEU A 20 0.85 -2.82 8.87
CA LEU A 20 0.73 -4.12 8.19
C LEU A 20 -0.03 -5.16 9.03
N SER A 21 0.21 -5.21 10.33
CA SER A 21 -0.49 -6.13 11.24
C SER A 21 -1.98 -5.80 11.31
N ILE A 22 -2.33 -4.52 11.41
CA ILE A 22 -3.74 -4.06 11.38
C ILE A 22 -4.38 -4.43 10.03
N LYS A 23 -3.69 -4.18 8.91
CA LYS A 23 -4.19 -4.55 7.57
C LYS A 23 -4.41 -6.06 7.44
N ALA A 24 -3.51 -6.88 7.98
CA ALA A 24 -3.61 -8.34 7.92
C ALA A 24 -4.80 -8.87 8.73
N LEU A 25 -5.09 -8.26 9.89
CA LEU A 25 -6.27 -8.59 10.68
C LEU A 25 -7.56 -8.11 10.00
N GLY A 26 -7.53 -6.94 9.37
CA GLY A 26 -8.68 -6.34 8.67
C GLY A 26 -9.94 -6.38 9.54
N THR A 27 -11.03 -6.93 9.00
CA THR A 27 -12.32 -7.01 9.69
C THR A 27 -12.30 -7.88 10.96
N GLN A 28 -11.28 -8.72 11.14
CA GLN A 28 -11.10 -9.54 12.34
C GLN A 28 -10.44 -8.78 13.50
N LEU A 29 -9.94 -7.56 13.28
CA LEU A 29 -9.23 -6.76 14.29
C LEU A 29 -9.98 -6.69 15.63
N GLN A 30 -11.28 -6.39 15.58
CA GLN A 30 -12.14 -6.25 16.76
C GLN A 30 -12.40 -7.59 17.49
N SER A 31 -12.24 -8.72 16.80
CA SER A 31 -12.38 -10.05 17.39
C SER A 31 -11.08 -10.58 17.99
N VAL A 32 -9.93 -10.09 17.51
CA VAL A 32 -8.60 -10.54 17.91
C VAL A 32 -8.01 -9.68 19.02
N LEU A 33 -8.25 -8.36 18.98
CA LEU A 33 -7.69 -7.42 19.95
C LEU A 33 -8.78 -6.83 20.85
N PRO A 34 -8.50 -6.67 22.16
CA PRO A 34 -9.36 -5.89 23.03
C PRO A 34 -9.50 -4.45 22.52
N ARG A 35 -10.68 -3.85 22.74
CA ARG A 35 -10.96 -2.47 22.32
C ARG A 35 -9.93 -1.46 22.85
N GLU A 36 -9.45 -1.65 24.08
CA GLU A 36 -8.39 -0.83 24.66
C GLU A 36 -7.14 -0.78 23.77
N ASN A 37 -6.65 -1.94 23.32
CA ASN A 37 -5.47 -2.05 22.48
C ASN A 37 -5.71 -1.36 21.11
N ILE A 38 -6.91 -1.50 20.55
CA ILE A 38 -7.28 -0.83 19.30
C ILE A 38 -7.25 0.70 19.49
N LEU A 39 -7.79 1.21 20.59
CA LEU A 39 -7.75 2.64 20.91
C LEU A 39 -6.32 3.12 21.16
N GLN A 40 -5.45 2.31 21.78
CA GLN A 40 -4.03 2.63 21.96
C GLN A 40 -3.29 2.70 20.62
N LEU A 41 -3.51 1.73 19.71
CA LEU A 41 -2.91 1.72 18.37
C LEU A 41 -3.37 2.94 17.55
N LYS A 42 -4.67 3.23 17.58
CA LYS A 42 -5.25 4.41 16.94
C LYS A 42 -4.64 5.71 17.49
N LYS A 43 -4.63 5.87 18.82
CA LYS A 43 -4.03 7.03 19.49
C LYS A 43 -2.55 7.18 19.13
N HIS A 44 -1.83 6.08 19.05
CA HIS A 44 -0.43 6.07 18.62
C HIS A 44 -0.28 6.67 17.23
N LEU A 45 -1.01 6.15 16.22
CA LEU A 45 -0.98 6.68 14.85
C LEU A 45 -1.38 8.15 14.78
N LEU A 46 -2.42 8.57 15.50
CA LEU A 46 -2.85 9.98 15.56
C LEU A 46 -1.78 10.91 16.17
N THR A 47 -1.00 10.38 17.11
CA THR A 47 0.05 11.14 17.81
C THR A 47 1.28 11.35 16.93
N ILE A 48 1.69 10.34 16.16
CA ILE A 48 2.91 10.37 15.34
C ILE A 48 2.71 11.02 13.96
N GLN A 49 1.49 11.41 13.59
CA GLN A 49 1.26 12.17 12.35
C GLN A 49 1.95 13.53 12.42
N TYR A 50 2.69 13.91 11.37
CA TYR A 50 3.27 15.24 11.28
C TYR A 50 2.21 16.31 11.08
N LYS A 51 2.09 17.22 12.05
CA LYS A 51 1.13 18.35 12.03
C LYS A 51 1.76 19.67 11.57
N GLU A 52 3.09 19.71 11.53
CA GLU A 52 3.89 20.86 11.08
C GLU A 52 4.83 20.44 9.93
N LYS A 53 5.55 21.41 9.35
CA LYS A 53 6.59 21.09 8.37
C LYS A 53 7.67 20.25 9.03
N HIS A 54 8.09 19.19 8.35
CA HIS A 54 9.12 18.31 8.87
C HIS A 54 10.47 19.04 8.98
N PRO A 55 11.18 18.97 10.13
CA PRO A 55 12.34 19.84 10.41
C PRO A 55 13.57 19.54 9.54
N PHE A 56 13.69 18.34 8.97
CA PHE A 56 14.89 17.93 8.23
C PHE A 56 14.77 18.05 6.71
N ASN A 57 13.57 17.96 6.15
CA ASN A 57 13.36 17.96 4.69
C ASN A 57 12.21 18.86 4.24
N GLU A 58 11.67 19.67 5.16
CA GLU A 58 10.55 20.59 4.91
C GLU A 58 9.29 19.95 4.32
N ALA A 59 9.13 18.63 4.44
CA ALA A 59 7.93 17.94 3.98
C ALA A 59 6.70 18.59 4.62
N LYS A 60 5.66 18.80 3.81
CA LYS A 60 4.40 19.39 4.28
C LYS A 60 3.80 18.49 5.36
N PRO A 61 2.98 19.04 6.29
CA PRO A 61 2.28 18.23 7.28
C PRO A 61 1.27 17.28 6.65
N GLY A 62 0.98 16.19 7.36
CA GLY A 62 -0.08 15.22 7.09
C GLY A 62 0.41 13.79 6.89
N GLY A 63 1.69 13.57 6.61
CA GLY A 63 2.26 12.24 6.42
C GLY A 63 2.68 11.54 7.71
N TRP A 64 3.01 10.26 7.57
CA TRP A 64 3.62 9.38 8.58
C TRP A 64 4.92 8.82 8.01
N GLY A 65 5.90 8.56 8.89
CA GLY A 65 7.11 7.82 8.55
C GLY A 65 7.18 6.47 9.27
N TRP A 66 8.18 5.67 8.92
CA TRP A 66 8.36 4.27 9.33
C TRP A 66 8.50 4.02 10.85
N THR A 67 8.88 5.04 11.63
CA THR A 67 9.06 4.95 13.09
C THR A 67 8.32 6.04 13.87
N ASN A 68 8.26 5.89 15.19
CA ASN A 68 7.65 6.83 16.13
C ASN A 68 8.58 7.97 16.59
N TYR A 69 9.87 7.94 16.22
CA TYR A 69 10.82 8.98 16.60
C TYR A 69 10.58 10.29 15.84
N PRO A 70 10.82 11.47 16.47
CA PRO A 70 10.56 12.79 15.85
C PRO A 70 11.32 13.12 14.56
N GLY A 71 12.30 12.29 14.17
CA GLY A 71 13.07 12.45 12.93
C GLY A 71 12.60 11.56 11.77
N SER A 72 11.57 10.75 12.00
CA SER A 72 10.98 9.81 11.02
C SER A 72 10.45 10.59 9.82
N VAL A 73 11.10 10.51 8.66
CA VAL A 73 10.67 11.31 7.51
C VAL A 73 9.35 10.75 6.96
N PRO A 74 8.29 11.56 6.76
CA PRO A 74 7.06 11.04 6.20
C PRO A 74 7.24 10.57 4.76
N ASP A 75 6.65 9.41 4.44
CA ASP A 75 6.86 8.72 3.16
C ASP A 75 5.59 8.06 2.61
N ALA A 76 5.64 7.67 1.33
CA ALA A 76 4.54 7.04 0.61
C ALA A 76 4.44 5.51 0.80
N ASP A 77 5.26 4.89 1.64
CA ASP A 77 5.07 3.50 2.06
C ASP A 77 4.22 3.46 3.34
N ASP A 78 4.57 4.28 4.33
CA ASP A 78 3.94 4.34 5.64
C ASP A 78 2.68 5.19 5.69
N THR A 79 2.63 6.32 4.97
CA THR A 79 1.44 7.19 4.98
C THR A 79 0.18 6.46 4.50
N PRO A 80 0.19 5.71 3.37
CA PRO A 80 -0.97 4.90 2.98
C PRO A 80 -1.32 3.82 4.01
N GLY A 81 -0.32 3.19 4.62
CA GLY A 81 -0.52 2.18 5.66
C GLY A 81 -1.23 2.75 6.89
N ALA A 82 -0.78 3.91 7.38
CA ALA A 82 -1.41 4.62 8.49
C ALA A 82 -2.86 5.03 8.17
N ILE A 83 -3.12 5.54 6.96
CA ILE A 83 -4.48 5.88 6.51
C ILE A 83 -5.37 4.63 6.54
N LEU A 84 -4.93 3.51 5.96
CA LEU A 84 -5.70 2.27 5.91
C LEU A 84 -5.96 1.70 7.31
N ALA A 85 -4.96 1.74 8.20
CA ALA A 85 -5.13 1.32 9.59
C ALA A 85 -6.13 2.19 10.34
N LEU A 86 -6.09 3.52 10.18
CA LEU A 86 -7.06 4.43 10.77
C LEU A 86 -8.48 4.21 10.21
N LEU A 87 -8.60 3.85 8.93
CA LEU A 87 -9.90 3.51 8.32
C LEU A 87 -10.51 2.23 8.91
N GLU A 88 -9.69 1.24 9.28
CA GLU A 88 -10.13 0.02 9.95
C GLU A 88 -10.62 0.31 11.38
N MET A 89 -9.97 1.27 12.06
CA MET A 89 -10.29 1.70 13.44
C MET A 89 -11.19 2.95 13.50
N TYR A 90 -11.84 3.29 12.39
CA TYR A 90 -12.60 4.54 12.24
C TYR A 90 -13.87 4.56 13.09
N GLU A 91 -14.01 5.58 13.94
CA GLU A 91 -15.19 5.80 14.79
C GLU A 91 -16.03 7.01 14.34
N GLY A 92 -15.59 7.74 13.31
CA GLY A 92 -16.34 8.88 12.75
C GLY A 92 -16.25 10.17 13.56
N ASN A 93 -15.33 10.25 14.51
CA ASN A 93 -15.02 11.48 15.22
C ASN A 93 -14.18 12.43 14.32
N GLN A 94 -14.09 13.71 14.71
CA GLN A 94 -13.39 14.72 13.91
C GLN A 94 -11.89 14.45 13.81
N GLU A 95 -11.27 13.89 14.85
CA GLU A 95 -9.83 13.60 14.87
C GLU A 95 -9.46 12.54 13.83
N ASP A 96 -10.28 11.50 13.67
CA ASP A 96 -10.13 10.47 12.63
C ASP A 96 -10.22 11.10 11.23
N ILE A 97 -11.25 11.92 11.03
CA ILE A 97 -11.51 12.58 9.75
C ILE A 97 -10.34 13.48 9.38
N ASP A 98 -9.90 14.33 10.31
CA ASP A 98 -8.80 15.27 10.09
C ASP A 98 -7.50 14.55 9.78
N ALA A 99 -7.15 13.51 10.54
CA ALA A 99 -5.93 12.74 10.32
C ALA A 99 -5.92 12.10 8.93
N ILE A 100 -7.00 11.41 8.54
CA ILE A 100 -7.12 10.75 7.25
C ILE A 100 -7.11 11.77 6.10
N VAL A 101 -7.86 12.87 6.24
CA VAL A 101 -7.91 13.96 5.24
C VAL A 101 -6.54 14.60 5.04
N ASN A 102 -5.79 14.83 6.12
CA ASN A 102 -4.44 15.38 6.06
C ASN A 102 -3.47 14.40 5.38
N GLY A 103 -3.57 13.10 5.67
CA GLY A 103 -2.82 12.06 4.96
C GLY A 103 -3.10 12.04 3.46
N CYS A 104 -4.38 12.06 3.06
CA CYS A 104 -4.74 12.14 1.65
C CYS A 104 -4.22 13.42 0.97
N LYS A 105 -4.31 14.57 1.66
CA LYS A 105 -3.79 15.85 1.15
C LYS A 105 -2.28 15.79 0.96
N TRP A 106 -1.56 15.14 1.87
CA TRP A 106 -0.12 14.92 1.78
C TRP A 106 0.24 14.06 0.57
N LEU A 107 -0.38 12.88 0.42
CA LEU A 107 -0.17 11.99 -0.74
C LEU A 107 -0.44 12.69 -2.07
N VAL A 108 -1.60 13.34 -2.21
CA VAL A 108 -1.95 14.11 -3.42
C VAL A 108 -0.93 15.22 -3.69
N GLY A 109 -0.30 15.76 -2.65
CA GLY A 109 0.78 16.73 -2.76
C GLY A 109 2.11 16.14 -3.22
N LEU A 110 2.38 14.87 -2.89
CA LEU A 110 3.63 14.15 -3.20
C LEU A 110 3.66 13.54 -4.61
N GLN A 111 2.49 13.25 -5.20
CA GLN A 111 2.41 12.56 -6.48
C GLN A 111 3.20 13.26 -7.60
N ASN A 112 4.04 12.50 -8.29
CA ASN A 112 4.85 12.98 -9.42
C ASN A 112 3.99 13.28 -10.66
N SER A 113 4.56 14.02 -11.61
CA SER A 113 3.87 14.40 -12.86
C SER A 113 3.55 13.21 -13.77
N ASP A 114 4.30 12.11 -13.67
CA ASP A 114 4.04 10.84 -14.37
C ASP A 114 2.83 10.06 -13.81
N GLY A 115 2.27 10.52 -12.70
CA GLY A 115 1.13 9.94 -12.02
C GLY A 115 1.47 8.92 -10.94
N GLY A 116 2.72 8.54 -10.79
CA GLY A 116 3.15 7.63 -9.73
C GLY A 116 3.51 8.36 -8.43
N PHE A 117 3.83 7.56 -7.41
CA PHE A 117 4.24 8.05 -6.10
C PHE A 117 5.70 7.70 -5.84
N PRO A 118 6.55 8.70 -5.53
CA PRO A 118 7.88 8.48 -5.01
C PRO A 118 7.84 8.18 -3.50
N THR A 119 8.98 7.85 -2.90
CA THR A 119 9.06 7.59 -1.46
C THR A 119 8.87 8.86 -0.63
N PHE A 120 9.81 9.82 -0.71
CA PHE A 120 9.90 10.91 0.26
C PHE A 120 9.57 12.29 -0.30
N CYS A 121 9.90 12.56 -1.57
CA CYS A 121 9.78 13.90 -2.14
C CYS A 121 9.35 13.85 -3.60
N ILE A 122 8.63 14.91 -4.01
CA ILE A 122 8.36 15.18 -5.43
C ILE A 122 9.71 15.44 -6.08
N GLY A 123 9.97 14.78 -7.20
CA GLY A 123 11.16 15.09 -7.98
C GLY A 123 10.94 14.95 -9.47
N TRP A 124 12.06 14.95 -10.18
CA TRP A 124 12.08 14.88 -11.64
C TRP A 124 12.01 13.43 -12.13
N GLY A 125 12.03 12.46 -11.21
CA GLY A 125 12.04 11.03 -11.51
C GLY A 125 13.38 10.59 -12.11
N HIS A 126 14.47 11.18 -11.63
CA HIS A 126 15.82 10.96 -12.15
C HIS A 126 16.74 10.30 -11.11
N LEU A 127 16.34 10.29 -9.84
CA LEU A 127 17.07 9.70 -8.74
C LEU A 127 16.22 8.61 -8.07
N PRO A 128 16.84 7.57 -7.49
CA PRO A 128 16.08 6.46 -6.91
C PRO A 128 15.04 6.88 -5.85
N PHE A 129 15.32 7.92 -5.06
CA PHE A 129 14.45 8.39 -3.97
C PHE A 129 13.33 9.34 -4.43
N ASP A 130 13.42 9.90 -5.64
CA ASP A 130 12.45 10.83 -6.21
C ASP A 130 11.66 10.23 -7.38
N SER A 131 11.98 8.97 -7.73
CA SER A 131 11.32 8.19 -8.77
C SER A 131 10.09 7.49 -8.25
N SER A 132 9.04 7.51 -9.06
CA SER A 132 7.81 6.79 -8.78
C SER A 132 8.03 5.28 -8.77
N CYS A 133 7.31 4.55 -7.92
CA CYS A 133 7.41 3.08 -7.81
C CYS A 133 6.03 2.42 -7.82
N ALA A 134 5.93 1.21 -8.37
CA ALA A 134 4.64 0.55 -8.60
C ALA A 134 3.97 0.09 -7.30
N ASP A 135 4.72 -0.49 -6.37
CA ASP A 135 4.25 -0.90 -5.04
C ASP A 135 3.72 0.28 -4.22
N LEU A 136 4.48 1.38 -4.13
CA LEU A 136 4.04 2.60 -3.45
C LEU A 136 2.82 3.23 -4.12
N THR A 137 2.80 3.26 -5.46
CA THR A 137 1.66 3.80 -6.21
C THR A 137 0.39 2.98 -6.01
N GLY A 138 0.49 1.65 -5.99
CA GLY A 138 -0.63 0.76 -5.68
C GLY A 138 -1.14 0.96 -4.26
N HIS A 139 -0.24 1.09 -3.28
CA HIS A 139 -0.59 1.31 -1.88
C HIS A 139 -1.31 2.65 -1.67
N ALA A 140 -0.75 3.74 -2.24
CA ALA A 140 -1.35 5.07 -2.21
C ALA A 140 -2.72 5.11 -2.92
N LEU A 141 -2.86 4.45 -4.08
CA LEU A 141 -4.14 4.33 -4.78
C LEU A 141 -5.21 3.69 -3.89
N LEU A 142 -4.88 2.58 -3.22
CA LEU A 142 -5.80 1.91 -2.30
C LEU A 142 -6.22 2.81 -1.13
N ALA A 143 -5.27 3.49 -0.50
CA ALA A 143 -5.56 4.43 0.58
C ALA A 143 -6.51 5.54 0.11
N LEU A 144 -6.20 6.18 -1.01
CA LEU A 144 -7.01 7.27 -1.57
C LEU A 144 -8.45 6.83 -1.91
N LEU A 145 -8.62 5.68 -2.58
CA LEU A 145 -9.96 5.17 -2.91
C LEU A 145 -10.73 4.72 -1.66
N SER A 146 -10.03 4.13 -0.67
CA SER A 146 -10.65 3.72 0.60
C SER A 146 -11.09 4.91 1.43
N SER A 147 -10.31 6.01 1.45
CA SER A 147 -10.70 7.25 2.11
C SER A 147 -11.94 7.88 1.44
N LEU A 148 -12.01 7.91 0.11
CA LEU A 148 -13.22 8.38 -0.60
C LEU A 148 -14.44 7.54 -0.20
N GLU A 149 -14.31 6.22 -0.20
CA GLU A 149 -15.38 5.28 0.16
C GLU A 149 -15.89 5.48 1.59
N LYS A 150 -14.97 5.62 2.55
CA LYS A 150 -15.31 5.65 3.98
C LYS A 150 -15.77 7.03 4.44
N LEU A 151 -15.10 8.10 4.02
CA LEU A 151 -15.37 9.45 4.52
C LEU A 151 -16.43 10.18 3.67
N GLY A 152 -16.54 9.87 2.37
CA GLY A 152 -17.52 10.48 1.47
C GLY A 152 -17.55 12.01 1.58
N ASN A 153 -18.69 12.54 2.04
CA ASN A 153 -18.94 13.98 2.16
C ASN A 153 -18.15 14.67 3.30
N SER A 154 -17.52 13.92 4.20
CA SER A 154 -16.62 14.50 5.22
C SER A 154 -15.32 15.02 4.61
N ILE A 155 -14.97 14.60 3.38
CA ILE A 155 -13.83 15.16 2.65
C ILE A 155 -14.28 16.47 1.96
N PRO A 156 -13.56 17.59 2.14
CA PRO A 156 -13.85 18.83 1.44
C PRO A 156 -13.94 18.64 -0.08
N PHE A 157 -14.99 19.15 -0.72
CA PHE A 157 -15.32 18.91 -2.13
C PHE A 157 -14.13 19.09 -3.09
N HIS A 158 -13.35 20.16 -2.93
CA HIS A 158 -12.17 20.42 -3.75
C HIS A 158 -11.09 19.33 -3.58
N LEU A 159 -10.87 18.87 -2.36
CA LEU A 159 -9.92 17.80 -2.07
C LEU A 159 -10.43 16.47 -2.59
N HIS A 160 -11.71 16.15 -2.42
CA HIS A 160 -12.33 14.96 -2.99
C HIS A 160 -12.07 14.86 -4.50
N ARG A 161 -12.25 15.96 -5.25
CA ARG A 161 -11.95 16.00 -6.70
C ARG A 161 -10.46 15.78 -7.00
N ARG A 162 -9.57 16.31 -6.16
CA ARG A 162 -8.12 16.14 -6.32
C ARG A 162 -7.67 14.71 -6.02
N ILE A 163 -8.21 14.09 -4.96
CA ILE A 163 -7.98 12.68 -4.62
C ILE A 163 -8.41 11.80 -5.79
N TYR A 164 -9.62 12.01 -6.33
CA TYR A 164 -10.11 11.20 -7.45
C TYR A 164 -9.24 11.35 -8.72
N ARG A 165 -8.80 12.57 -9.04
CA ARG A 165 -7.86 12.80 -10.15
C ARG A 165 -6.50 12.15 -9.91
N SER A 166 -6.03 12.17 -8.67
CA SER A 166 -4.78 11.52 -8.26
C SER A 166 -4.87 10.00 -8.44
N ALA A 167 -6.01 9.40 -8.09
CA ALA A 167 -6.27 7.97 -8.33
C ALA A 167 -6.24 7.62 -9.84
N ILE A 168 -6.87 8.43 -10.71
CA ILE A 168 -6.82 8.20 -12.17
C ILE A 168 -5.39 8.20 -12.69
N LYS A 169 -4.57 9.17 -12.24
CA LYS A 169 -3.16 9.26 -12.61
C LYS A 169 -2.35 8.06 -12.13
N ALA A 170 -2.59 7.61 -10.89
CA ALA A 170 -1.93 6.43 -10.31
C ALA A 170 -2.23 5.17 -11.12
N VAL A 171 -3.48 4.98 -11.54
CA VAL A 171 -3.88 3.87 -12.42
C VAL A 171 -3.16 3.96 -13.78
N GLY A 172 -3.06 5.16 -14.36
CA GLY A 172 -2.32 5.37 -15.61
C GLY A 172 -0.83 5.06 -15.48
N TYR A 173 -0.22 5.43 -14.35
CA TYR A 173 1.17 5.10 -14.04
C TYR A 173 1.37 3.58 -13.95
N LEU A 174 0.55 2.88 -13.15
CA LEU A 174 0.65 1.44 -12.96
C LEU A 174 0.49 0.68 -14.28
N GLN A 175 -0.45 1.10 -15.11
CA GLN A 175 -0.69 0.51 -16.43
C GLN A 175 0.53 0.68 -17.35
N LYS A 176 1.12 1.88 -17.37
CA LYS A 176 2.30 2.16 -18.19
C LYS A 176 3.54 1.38 -17.75
N HIS A 177 3.64 1.07 -16.45
CA HIS A 177 4.82 0.42 -15.86
C HIS A 177 4.62 -1.07 -15.55
N GLN A 178 3.49 -1.67 -15.95
CA GLN A 178 3.34 -3.11 -15.95
C GLN A 178 4.14 -3.69 -17.12
N ALA A 179 4.95 -4.70 -16.86
CA ALA A 179 5.68 -5.41 -17.91
C ALA A 179 4.72 -6.19 -18.83
N ASN A 180 5.19 -6.53 -20.03
CA ASN A 180 4.38 -7.22 -21.05
C ASN A 180 3.85 -8.59 -20.60
N ASP A 181 4.58 -9.27 -19.71
CA ASP A 181 4.20 -10.55 -19.10
C ASP A 181 3.30 -10.39 -17.86
N GLY A 182 3.05 -9.16 -17.42
CA GLY A 182 2.13 -8.81 -16.34
C GLY A 182 2.77 -8.44 -15.02
N HIS A 183 4.10 -8.46 -14.89
CA HIS A 183 4.76 -8.18 -13.61
C HIS A 183 5.00 -6.69 -13.34
N TRP A 184 5.19 -6.36 -12.05
CA TRP A 184 5.81 -5.12 -11.59
C TRP A 184 7.03 -5.43 -10.73
N LEU A 185 7.97 -4.49 -10.71
CA LEU A 185 9.12 -4.53 -9.81
C LEU A 185 8.82 -3.74 -8.53
N PRO A 186 9.18 -4.26 -7.33
CA PRO A 186 9.11 -3.51 -6.09
C PRO A 186 10.31 -2.56 -5.95
N LEU A 187 10.16 -1.54 -5.10
CA LEU A 187 11.25 -0.64 -4.74
C LEU A 187 12.18 -1.28 -3.70
N TRP A 188 11.64 -1.71 -2.56
CA TRP A 188 12.44 -2.06 -1.37
C TRP A 188 12.87 -3.53 -1.32
N PHE A 189 12.05 -4.43 -1.84
CA PHE A 189 12.23 -5.87 -1.62
C PHE A 189 12.87 -6.54 -2.83
N GLY A 190 14.20 -6.55 -2.88
CA GLY A 190 14.98 -7.32 -3.86
C GLY A 190 15.00 -8.83 -3.60
N ASN A 191 15.73 -9.57 -4.43
CA ASN A 191 16.00 -10.99 -4.22
C ASN A 191 17.50 -11.26 -4.35
N GLN A 192 18.18 -11.50 -3.23
CA GLN A 192 19.63 -11.71 -3.22
C GLN A 192 20.08 -12.97 -3.98
N LEU A 193 19.16 -13.87 -4.30
CA LEU A 193 19.42 -15.14 -4.98
C LEU A 193 19.22 -15.06 -6.49
N THR A 194 18.76 -13.91 -7.04
CA THR A 194 18.77 -13.66 -8.49
C THR A 194 20.01 -12.83 -8.88
N ASP A 195 20.45 -12.97 -10.13
CA ASP A 195 21.61 -12.25 -10.66
C ASP A 195 21.36 -10.73 -10.72
N ASP A 196 20.15 -10.34 -11.09
CA ASP A 196 19.73 -8.94 -11.22
C ASP A 196 19.22 -8.32 -9.91
N LYS A 197 19.17 -9.10 -8.83
CA LYS A 197 18.65 -8.75 -7.50
C LYS A 197 17.19 -8.28 -7.48
N LYS A 198 16.42 -8.50 -8.54
CA LYS A 198 15.01 -8.11 -8.64
C LYS A 198 14.07 -9.16 -8.08
N ASN A 199 12.90 -8.72 -7.63
CA ASN A 199 11.85 -9.59 -7.10
C ASN A 199 10.48 -9.33 -7.73
N PRO A 200 10.31 -9.66 -9.03
CA PRO A 200 9.07 -9.38 -9.75
C PRO A 200 7.85 -10.10 -9.16
N VAL A 201 8.03 -11.28 -8.54
CA VAL A 201 6.93 -11.98 -7.84
C VAL A 201 6.43 -11.19 -6.63
N TYR A 202 7.33 -10.71 -5.77
CA TYR A 202 6.94 -9.91 -4.61
C TYR A 202 6.26 -8.60 -5.03
N GLY A 203 6.87 -7.85 -5.95
CA GLY A 203 6.29 -6.59 -6.45
C GLY A 203 4.91 -6.81 -7.06
N THR A 204 4.76 -7.84 -7.90
CA THR A 204 3.49 -8.16 -8.53
C THR A 204 2.43 -8.60 -7.53
N ALA A 205 2.78 -9.43 -6.55
CA ALA A 205 1.84 -9.86 -5.51
C ALA A 205 1.34 -8.66 -4.69
N LYS A 206 2.24 -7.77 -4.26
CA LYS A 206 1.88 -6.56 -3.50
C LYS A 206 0.94 -5.65 -4.28
N VAL A 207 1.31 -5.28 -5.51
CA VAL A 207 0.49 -4.42 -6.37
C VAL A 207 -0.86 -5.10 -6.65
N CYS A 208 -0.86 -6.40 -7.00
CA CYS A 208 -2.09 -7.13 -7.29
C CYS A 208 -3.08 -7.10 -6.11
N ILE A 209 -2.63 -7.38 -4.88
CA ILE A 209 -3.48 -7.32 -3.68
C ILE A 209 -4.10 -5.93 -3.52
N TYR A 210 -3.30 -4.87 -3.67
CA TYR A 210 -3.83 -3.50 -3.56
C TYR A 210 -4.87 -3.19 -4.64
N LEU A 211 -4.65 -3.64 -5.87
CA LEU A 211 -5.58 -3.41 -6.98
C LEU A 211 -6.87 -4.22 -6.82
N GLU A 212 -6.81 -5.44 -6.29
CA GLU A 212 -7.99 -6.23 -5.95
C GLU A 212 -8.83 -5.55 -4.88
N ASP A 213 -8.20 -5.05 -3.81
CA ASP A 213 -8.90 -4.27 -2.78
C ASP A 213 -9.53 -2.99 -3.37
N CYS A 214 -8.89 -2.36 -4.37
CA CYS A 214 -9.45 -1.21 -5.08
C CYS A 214 -10.72 -1.55 -5.87
N LEU A 215 -10.80 -2.75 -6.46
CA LEU A 215 -11.97 -3.19 -7.23
C LEU A 215 -13.25 -3.29 -6.38
N LEU A 216 -13.11 -3.40 -5.06
CA LEU A 216 -14.22 -3.44 -4.10
C LEU A 216 -14.76 -2.04 -3.75
N LYS A 217 -14.08 -0.95 -4.14
CA LYS A 217 -14.47 0.42 -3.78
C LYS A 217 -15.43 1.00 -4.83
N ARG A 218 -16.51 1.68 -4.40
CA ARG A 218 -17.49 2.29 -5.33
C ARG A 218 -16.89 3.45 -6.13
N PHE A 219 -15.84 4.08 -5.60
CA PHE A 219 -15.10 5.12 -6.29
C PHE A 219 -14.16 4.60 -7.39
N ALA A 220 -13.91 3.29 -7.50
CA ALA A 220 -13.34 2.68 -8.70
C ALA A 220 -14.39 2.64 -9.81
N ARG A 221 -14.74 3.81 -10.36
CA ARG A 221 -15.70 3.96 -11.47
C ARG A 221 -15.19 3.26 -12.73
N ASN A 222 -16.07 3.06 -13.71
CA ASN A 222 -15.81 2.24 -14.91
C ASN A 222 -14.42 2.43 -15.54
N GLU A 223 -13.98 3.67 -15.79
CA GLU A 223 -12.65 3.94 -16.39
C GLU A 223 -11.49 3.39 -15.55
N ILE A 224 -11.55 3.55 -14.22
CA ILE A 224 -10.55 2.97 -13.31
C ILE A 224 -10.72 1.45 -13.30
N LYS A 225 -11.95 0.97 -13.14
CA LYS A 225 -12.27 -0.44 -12.93
C LYS A 225 -11.80 -1.32 -14.08
N GLU A 226 -12.03 -0.91 -15.32
CA GLU A 226 -11.60 -1.67 -16.52
C GLU A 226 -10.08 -1.82 -16.59
N LYS A 227 -9.34 -0.72 -16.30
CA LYS A 227 -7.88 -0.74 -16.25
C LYS A 227 -7.37 -1.63 -15.12
N LEU A 228 -7.99 -1.55 -13.94
CA LEU A 228 -7.66 -2.39 -12.79
C LEU A 228 -7.88 -3.88 -13.10
N ILE A 229 -9.03 -4.25 -13.66
CA ILE A 229 -9.33 -5.64 -14.05
C ILE A 229 -8.27 -6.15 -15.02
N THR A 230 -7.97 -5.39 -16.07
CA THR A 230 -6.97 -5.78 -17.08
C THR A 230 -5.60 -6.03 -16.45
N MET A 231 -5.14 -5.09 -15.62
CA MET A 231 -3.85 -5.19 -14.93
C MET A 231 -3.81 -6.37 -13.96
N VAL A 232 -4.86 -6.57 -13.15
CA VAL A 232 -4.99 -7.69 -12.20
C VAL A 232 -5.03 -9.03 -12.93
N THR A 233 -5.75 -9.15 -14.04
CA THR A 233 -5.80 -10.39 -14.83
C THR A 233 -4.42 -10.75 -15.36
N SER A 234 -3.68 -9.77 -15.89
CA SER A 234 -2.30 -9.99 -16.37
C SER A 234 -1.36 -10.39 -15.22
N ALA A 235 -1.46 -9.70 -14.09
CA ALA A 235 -0.66 -9.98 -12.89
C ALA A 235 -0.93 -11.38 -12.31
N LYS A 236 -2.19 -11.81 -12.23
CA LYS A 236 -2.55 -13.17 -11.80
C LYS A 236 -1.99 -14.23 -12.74
N LYS A 237 -2.05 -13.99 -14.06
CA LYS A 237 -1.46 -14.90 -15.06
C LYS A 237 0.05 -15.00 -14.86
N TYR A 238 0.73 -13.88 -14.65
CA TYR A 238 2.16 -13.86 -14.31
C TYR A 238 2.42 -14.69 -13.05
N LEU A 239 1.77 -14.39 -11.93
CA LEU A 239 1.99 -15.08 -10.65
C LEU A 239 1.75 -16.59 -10.73
N LEU A 240 0.70 -17.02 -11.45
CA LEU A 240 0.43 -18.44 -11.69
C LEU A 240 1.54 -19.11 -12.53
N SER A 241 2.12 -18.39 -13.50
CA SER A 241 3.25 -18.91 -14.29
C SER A 241 4.54 -19.09 -13.47
N GLN A 242 4.64 -18.45 -12.30
CA GLN A 242 5.78 -18.55 -11.39
C GLN A 242 5.58 -19.62 -10.30
N GLN A 243 4.47 -20.37 -10.33
CA GLN A 243 4.18 -21.42 -9.36
C GLN A 243 5.07 -22.65 -9.60
N ASN A 244 5.67 -23.17 -8.53
CA ASN A 244 6.42 -24.43 -8.55
C ASN A 244 5.47 -25.64 -8.72
N SER A 245 6.04 -26.80 -9.09
CA SER A 245 5.29 -28.04 -9.29
C SER A 245 4.60 -28.59 -8.04
N ASP A 246 5.02 -28.18 -6.84
CA ASP A 246 4.40 -28.51 -5.55
C ASP A 246 3.18 -27.61 -5.23
N GLY A 247 2.84 -26.69 -6.12
CA GLY A 247 1.74 -25.74 -5.93
C GLY A 247 2.12 -24.53 -5.07
N ASN A 248 3.38 -24.42 -4.62
CA ASN A 248 3.85 -23.22 -3.94
C ASN A 248 4.35 -22.20 -4.97
N THR A 249 3.87 -20.97 -4.87
CA THR A 249 4.53 -19.79 -5.49
C THR A 249 5.67 -19.27 -4.62
N ILE A 250 5.90 -19.86 -3.45
CA ILE A 250 7.05 -19.59 -2.60
C ILE A 250 8.24 -20.34 -3.20
N TRP A 251 9.19 -19.54 -3.67
CA TRP A 251 10.44 -19.96 -4.26
C TRP A 251 11.21 -21.02 -3.45
N ARG A 252 12.14 -21.70 -4.13
CA ARG A 252 13.25 -22.54 -3.60
C ARG A 252 14.20 -21.84 -2.59
N LEU A 253 13.76 -20.82 -1.85
CA LEU A 253 14.62 -19.83 -1.19
C LEU A 253 14.59 -19.83 0.35
N CYS A 254 13.81 -20.70 0.98
CA CYS A 254 13.91 -20.94 2.41
C CYS A 254 13.99 -22.44 2.64
N GLY A 255 15.08 -22.92 3.26
CA GLY A 255 15.12 -24.26 3.83
C GLY A 255 14.04 -24.43 4.90
N GLY A 256 12.80 -24.69 4.49
CA GLY A 256 11.75 -25.26 5.33
C GLY A 256 10.79 -24.31 6.04
N PHE A 257 10.42 -23.13 5.52
CA PHE A 257 9.29 -22.37 6.07
C PHE A 257 8.21 -22.06 5.03
N CYS A 258 7.04 -22.66 5.25
CA CYS A 258 5.84 -22.63 4.42
C CYS A 258 4.88 -21.54 4.93
N MET A 259 4.38 -20.69 4.03
CA MET A 259 3.28 -19.76 4.31
C MET A 259 2.16 -20.05 3.30
N ASN A 260 0.98 -20.41 3.80
CA ASN A 260 -0.05 -21.18 3.09
C ASN A 260 -1.13 -20.33 2.37
N ASP A 261 -0.82 -19.11 1.93
CA ASP A 261 -1.88 -18.13 1.59
C ASP A 261 -2.10 -17.82 0.10
N VAL A 262 -1.53 -18.60 -0.83
CA VAL A 262 -1.87 -18.47 -2.28
C VAL A 262 -2.98 -19.45 -2.72
N LYS A 263 -3.79 -19.95 -1.77
CA LYS A 263 -4.97 -20.78 -2.10
C LYS A 263 -6.16 -19.99 -2.66
N TYR A 264 -6.18 -18.67 -2.53
CA TYR A 264 -7.32 -17.83 -2.92
C TYR A 264 -7.45 -17.53 -4.42
N LEU A 265 -6.46 -17.90 -5.26
CA LEU A 265 -6.52 -17.64 -6.70
C LEU A 265 -7.19 -18.76 -7.53
N LYS A 266 -7.63 -19.86 -6.91
CA LYS A 266 -8.23 -21.02 -7.62
C LYS A 266 -9.76 -21.10 -7.61
N TYR A 267 -10.47 -20.21 -6.91
CA TYR A 267 -11.93 -20.35 -6.72
C TYR A 267 -12.77 -19.29 -7.43
N GLU A 268 -12.60 -19.12 -8.74
CA GLU A 268 -13.68 -18.64 -9.60
C GLU A 268 -13.59 -19.34 -10.96
N ASN A 269 -14.10 -20.57 -11.00
CA ASN A 269 -14.69 -21.18 -12.19
C ASN A 269 -15.60 -22.31 -11.72
N SER A 270 -16.91 -22.04 -11.75
CA SER A 270 -18.03 -22.98 -11.90
C SER A 270 -17.84 -24.42 -11.39
N PHE A 271 -18.67 -24.87 -10.45
CA PHE A 271 -19.64 -25.97 -10.65
C PHE A 271 -20.43 -26.23 -9.36
N SER A 272 -21.76 -26.22 -9.48
CA SER A 272 -22.70 -26.70 -8.47
C SER A 272 -22.46 -28.17 -8.15
N TRP A 273 -22.59 -28.60 -6.90
CA TRP A 273 -23.31 -29.84 -6.55
C TRP A 273 -23.95 -29.79 -5.17
N ARG A 274 -25.01 -30.59 -5.07
CA ARG A 274 -26.11 -30.61 -4.10
C ARG A 274 -25.72 -31.14 -2.71
N PHE A 275 -26.54 -30.77 -1.72
CA PHE A 275 -26.71 -31.49 -0.46
C PHE A 275 -27.08 -32.96 -0.69
N SER A 276 -26.49 -33.86 0.12
CA SER A 276 -27.16 -35.04 0.69
C SER A 276 -26.18 -35.87 1.52
N GLY A 277 -26.60 -36.26 2.74
CA GLY A 277 -25.97 -37.31 3.55
C GLY A 277 -25.60 -36.85 4.95
#